data_AF-A0A7S3KBT8-F1
#
_entry.id   AF-A0A7S3KBT8-F1
#
_cell.length_a   1.000
_cell.length_b   1.000
_cell.length_c   1.000
_cell.angle_alpha   90.00
_cell.angle_beta   90.00
_cell.angle_gamma   90.00
#
_symmetry.space_group_name_H-M   'P 1'
#
loop_
_entity.id
_entity.type
_entity.pdbx_description
1 polymer ?
#
loop_
_entity_poly.entity_id
_entity_poly.type
_entity_poly.pdbx_seq_one_letter_code
_entity_poly.pdbx_strand_id
1 'polypeptide(L)'
;DEHKKRENLKKSKNLAPALEARLDRNEILLDYMNIPKLDIKYYVIDPELMFSKSPFITQNTDEFSYIKPLQVDTYELDPDQNTFRAVIGQEYASKTLIIEVIGGGKQVFLPYFSTELKVIVNENFGELKVTDQQGSPLAKVYVKVYARHHGGDVKFFRDGYTDIRGKIEYSQSSSGKLGQIEKFSIFIMSDELGSLAKECAPPTNVKKHN
;
A
#
# COMPACT_ATOMS: atom_id res chain seq x y z
N ASP A 1 -1.55 38.36 28.88
CA ASP A 1 -0.22 37.92 28.41
C ASP A 1 -0.34 37.01 27.18
N GLU A 2 -0.99 37.52 26.13
CA GLU A 2 -1.36 36.76 24.92
C GLU A 2 -0.19 36.66 23.92
N HIS A 3 0.70 37.67 23.93
CA HIS A 3 1.89 37.75 23.08
C HIS A 3 2.93 36.68 23.42
N LYS A 4 3.24 36.47 24.71
CA LYS A 4 4.12 35.35 25.16
C LYS A 4 3.54 33.99 24.80
N LYS A 5 2.22 33.82 24.90
CA LYS A 5 1.55 32.57 24.53
C LYS A 5 1.66 32.30 23.02
N ARG A 6 1.51 33.32 22.17
CA ARG A 6 1.69 33.22 20.71
C ARG A 6 3.15 32.98 20.29
N GLU A 7 4.12 33.63 20.95
CA GLU A 7 5.55 33.38 20.67
C GLU A 7 6.01 32.00 21.13
N ASN A 8 5.58 31.54 22.30
CA ASN A 8 5.85 30.17 22.76
C ASN A 8 5.20 29.12 21.86
N LEU A 9 4.00 29.39 21.33
CA LEU A 9 3.34 28.50 20.37
C LEU A 9 4.08 28.46 19.02
N LYS A 10 4.63 29.60 18.55
CA LYS A 10 5.46 29.66 17.34
C LYS A 10 6.81 28.93 17.53
N LYS A 11 7.49 29.11 18.66
CA LYS A 11 8.72 28.38 19.00
C LYS A 11 8.49 26.87 19.14
N SER A 12 7.39 26.47 19.79
CA SER A 12 7.03 25.06 19.95
C SER A 12 6.67 24.38 18.62
N LYS A 13 6.07 25.10 17.67
CA LYS A 13 5.81 24.58 16.31
C LYS A 13 7.09 24.29 15.53
N ASN A 14 8.16 25.08 15.70
CA ASN A 14 9.44 24.85 15.03
C ASN A 14 10.27 23.72 15.66
N LEU A 15 9.92 23.26 16.87
CA LEU A 15 10.57 22.15 17.57
C LEU A 15 9.77 20.84 17.49
N ALA A 16 8.59 20.86 16.89
CA ALA A 16 7.76 19.67 16.78
C ALA A 16 8.42 18.66 15.82
N PRO A 17 8.50 17.36 16.19
CA PRO A 17 8.98 16.34 15.29
C PRO A 17 7.98 16.11 14.16
N ALA A 18 8.50 16.03 12.94
CA ALA A 18 7.75 15.66 11.75
C ALA A 18 8.46 14.53 11.01
N LEU A 19 7.68 13.61 10.46
CA LEU A 19 8.14 12.47 9.71
C LEU A 19 7.15 12.17 8.60
N GLU A 20 7.63 12.20 7.37
CA GLU A 20 6.94 11.66 6.19
C GLU A 20 7.87 10.64 5.55
N ALA A 21 7.32 9.53 5.07
CA ALA A 21 8.08 8.50 4.40
C ALA A 21 7.29 7.96 3.21
N ARG A 22 8.01 7.58 2.15
CA ARG A 22 7.46 6.98 0.94
C ARG A 22 8.45 5.98 0.34
N LEU A 23 7.93 5.07 -0.46
CA LEU A 23 8.75 4.17 -1.26
C LEU A 23 9.03 4.77 -2.63
N ASP A 24 10.26 4.61 -3.10
CA ASP A 24 10.64 4.78 -4.50
C ASP A 24 11.42 3.54 -4.93
N ARG A 25 10.74 2.63 -5.63
CA ARG A 25 11.27 1.31 -5.99
C ARG A 25 11.80 0.57 -4.76
N ASN A 26 13.11 0.40 -4.67
CA ASN A 26 13.83 -0.28 -3.60
C ASN A 26 14.46 0.70 -2.59
N GLU A 27 14.02 1.96 -2.56
CA GLU A 27 14.48 2.96 -1.61
C GLU A 27 13.32 3.46 -0.74
N ILE A 28 13.62 3.72 0.51
CA ILE A 28 12.77 4.43 1.45
C ILE A 28 13.26 5.87 1.46
N LEU A 29 12.38 6.79 1.08
CA LEU A 29 12.65 8.22 1.05
C LEU A 29 11.89 8.89 2.19
N LEU A 30 12.61 9.66 3.01
CA LEU A 30 12.06 10.28 4.20
C LEU A 30 12.28 11.78 4.16
N ASP A 31 11.26 12.52 4.57
CA ASP A 31 11.33 13.93 4.93
C ASP A 31 11.11 14.02 6.45
N TYR A 32 12.03 14.68 7.16
CA TYR A 32 12.00 14.74 8.63
C TYR A 32 12.39 16.11 9.18
N MET A 33 11.93 16.40 10.40
CA MET A 33 12.33 17.58 11.17
C MET A 33 12.41 17.22 12.65
N ASN A 34 13.47 17.68 13.34
CA ASN A 34 13.65 17.49 14.79
C ASN A 34 13.62 16.01 15.25
N ILE A 35 14.14 15.11 14.42
CA ILE A 35 14.24 13.68 14.73
C ILE A 35 15.73 13.32 14.74
N PRO A 36 16.34 13.00 15.89
CA PRO A 36 17.76 12.66 15.97
C PRO A 36 18.05 11.20 15.63
N LYS A 37 17.04 10.33 15.74
CA LYS A 37 17.18 8.89 15.59
C LYS A 37 15.95 8.30 14.91
N LEU A 38 16.19 7.35 14.03
CA LEU A 38 15.20 6.62 13.26
C LEU A 38 15.44 5.11 13.41
N ASP A 39 14.36 4.35 13.57
CA ASP A 39 14.39 2.89 13.41
C ASP A 39 13.54 2.51 12.18
N ILE A 40 14.08 1.66 11.31
CA ILE A 40 13.37 1.05 10.18
C ILE A 40 13.25 -0.44 10.46
N LYS A 41 12.02 -0.95 10.52
CA LYS A 41 11.73 -2.35 10.81
C LYS A 41 11.11 -3.02 9.60
N TYR A 42 11.55 -4.25 9.31
CA TYR A 42 11.08 -5.04 8.19
C TYR A 42 10.28 -6.22 8.69
N TYR A 43 9.02 -6.30 8.29
CA TYR A 43 8.11 -7.36 8.66
C TYR A 43 7.77 -8.19 7.43
N VAL A 44 8.13 -9.47 7.45
CA VAL A 44 7.63 -10.42 6.44
C VAL A 44 6.21 -10.80 6.85
N ILE A 45 5.26 -10.51 5.98
CA ILE A 45 3.86 -10.84 6.18
C ILE A 45 3.32 -11.56 4.96
N ASP A 46 2.35 -12.45 5.18
CA ASP A 46 1.55 -12.97 4.08
C ASP A 46 0.82 -11.79 3.40
N PRO A 47 1.08 -11.55 2.10
CA PRO A 47 0.57 -10.38 1.42
C PRO A 47 -0.95 -10.39 1.27
N GLU A 48 -1.57 -11.57 1.17
CA GLU A 48 -3.02 -11.70 1.09
C GLU A 48 -3.66 -11.37 2.45
N LEU A 49 -3.08 -11.86 3.55
CA LEU A 49 -3.53 -11.54 4.90
C LEU A 49 -3.44 -10.03 5.16
N MET A 50 -2.31 -9.42 4.79
CA MET A 50 -2.08 -7.98 4.90
C MET A 50 -3.16 -7.20 4.15
N PHE A 51 -3.37 -7.55 2.88
CA PHE A 51 -4.37 -6.91 2.05
C PHE A 51 -5.79 -7.10 2.59
N SER A 52 -6.10 -8.27 3.14
CA SER A 52 -7.42 -8.56 3.70
C SER A 52 -7.75 -7.72 4.93
N LYS A 53 -6.73 -7.31 5.70
CA LYS A 53 -6.88 -6.43 6.86
C LYS A 53 -6.99 -4.95 6.48
N SER A 54 -6.15 -4.50 5.55
CA SER A 54 -6.13 -3.10 5.10
C SER A 54 -6.13 -3.02 3.57
N PRO A 55 -7.29 -3.22 2.91
CA PRO A 55 -7.34 -3.29 1.44
C PRO A 55 -6.99 -1.96 0.77
N PHE A 56 -7.25 -0.83 1.44
CA PHE A 56 -6.91 0.50 0.96
C PHE A 56 -5.74 1.02 1.77
N ILE A 57 -4.52 0.71 1.31
CA ILE A 57 -3.27 0.81 2.09
C ILE A 57 -2.79 2.27 2.27
N THR A 58 -3.70 3.22 2.35
CA THR A 58 -3.33 4.63 2.53
C THR A 58 -3.53 5.15 3.95
N GLN A 59 -4.19 4.45 4.88
CA GLN A 59 -4.60 5.13 6.12
C GLN A 59 -4.58 4.38 7.47
N ASN A 60 -4.45 3.05 7.56
CA ASN A 60 -4.37 2.41 8.89
C ASN A 60 -3.62 1.08 8.83
N THR A 61 -2.44 1.08 9.44
CA THR A 61 -1.49 -0.04 9.51
C THR A 61 -1.09 -0.36 10.95
N ASP A 62 -1.71 0.30 11.93
CA ASP A 62 -1.53 0.03 13.37
C ASP A 62 -1.86 -1.44 13.72
N GLU A 63 -2.63 -2.13 12.87
CA GLU A 63 -2.99 -3.54 13.04
C GLU A 63 -1.84 -4.55 12.82
N PHE A 64 -0.67 -4.08 12.39
CA PHE A 64 0.51 -4.93 12.13
C PHE A 64 1.50 -5.00 13.30
N SER A 65 1.23 -4.36 14.44
CA SER A 65 2.15 -4.30 15.58
C SER A 65 2.35 -5.64 16.34
N TYR A 66 1.66 -6.72 15.95
CA TYR A 66 1.67 -8.00 16.67
C TYR A 66 2.69 -9.02 16.14
N ILE A 67 3.39 -8.71 15.04
CA ILE A 67 4.41 -9.58 14.46
C ILE A 67 5.81 -9.11 14.85
N LYS A 68 6.75 -10.05 14.99
CA LYS A 68 8.15 -9.72 15.26
C LYS A 68 8.83 -9.26 13.97
N PRO A 69 9.61 -8.16 13.98
CA PRO A 69 10.36 -7.76 12.80
C PRO A 69 11.45 -8.80 12.48
N LEU A 70 11.66 -9.04 11.19
CA LEU A 70 12.76 -9.86 10.69
C LEU A 70 14.09 -9.13 10.90
N GLN A 71 14.12 -7.83 10.66
CA GLN A 71 15.28 -6.97 10.82
C GLN A 71 14.85 -5.60 11.35
N VAL A 72 15.74 -4.98 12.12
CA VAL A 72 15.61 -3.61 12.62
C VAL A 72 16.92 -2.88 12.31
N ASP A 73 16.83 -1.86 11.47
CA ASP A 73 17.94 -0.97 11.15
C ASP A 73 17.76 0.34 11.92
N THR A 74 18.80 0.76 12.62
CA THR A 74 18.81 2.00 13.40
C THR A 74 19.74 3.00 12.74
N TYR A 75 19.26 4.24 12.58
CA TYR A 75 20.01 5.34 11.98
C TYR A 75 20.02 6.55 12.91
N GLU A 76 21.19 7.21 12.98
CA GLU A 76 21.30 8.56 13.49
C GLU A 76 21.06 9.54 12.34
N LEU A 77 20.20 10.54 12.57
CA LEU A 77 19.85 11.52 11.57
C LEU A 77 20.60 12.83 11.82
N ASP A 78 21.08 13.44 10.74
CA ASP A 78 21.79 14.71 10.79
C ASP A 78 20.79 15.84 11.12
N PRO A 79 20.96 16.57 12.25
CA PRO A 79 20.04 17.65 12.63
C PRO A 79 20.03 18.83 11.64
N ASP A 80 21.05 18.97 10.79
CA ASP A 80 21.15 20.02 9.78
C ASP A 80 20.52 19.61 8.44
N GLN A 81 20.05 18.37 8.31
CA GLN A 81 19.35 17.86 7.14
C GLN A 81 17.85 17.67 7.40
N ASN A 82 17.08 17.61 6.33
CA ASN A 82 15.63 17.36 6.37
C ASN A 82 15.20 16.16 5.51
N THR A 83 16.15 15.49 4.86
CA THR A 83 15.88 14.31 4.03
C THR A 83 16.82 13.16 4.38
N PHE A 84 16.31 11.94 4.32
CA PHE A 84 17.08 10.72 4.55
C PHE A 84 16.68 9.67 3.52
N ARG A 85 17.62 8.79 3.16
CA ARG A 85 17.39 7.69 2.22
C ARG A 85 17.97 6.41 2.77
N ALA A 86 17.18 5.34 2.74
CA ALA A 86 17.63 4.00 3.06
C ALA A 86 17.33 3.07 1.87
N VAL A 87 18.30 2.23 1.51
CA VAL A 87 18.14 1.22 0.46
C VAL A 87 17.57 -0.05 1.09
N ILE A 88 16.54 -0.61 0.47
CA ILE A 88 15.99 -1.91 0.84
C ILE A 88 16.93 -2.99 0.29
N GLY A 89 17.45 -3.82 1.20
CA GLY A 89 18.39 -4.90 0.87
C GLY A 89 17.87 -5.85 -0.21
N GLN A 90 18.77 -6.36 -1.06
CA GLN A 90 18.40 -7.24 -2.18
C GLN A 90 17.80 -8.58 -1.71
N GLU A 91 18.11 -9.00 -0.48
CA GLU A 91 17.51 -10.16 0.19
C GLU A 91 15.99 -10.03 0.41
N TYR A 92 15.46 -8.81 0.29
CA TYR A 92 14.04 -8.49 0.36
C TYR A 92 13.42 -8.28 -1.02
N ALA A 93 14.22 -8.22 -2.09
CA ALA A 93 13.76 -7.87 -3.43
C ALA A 93 12.72 -8.83 -3.99
N SER A 94 12.63 -10.07 -3.49
CA SER A 94 11.62 -11.08 -3.86
C SER A 94 10.53 -11.30 -2.79
N LYS A 95 10.51 -10.49 -1.72
CA LYS A 95 9.57 -10.64 -0.60
C LYS A 95 8.56 -9.50 -0.59
N THR A 96 7.35 -9.81 -0.13
CA THR A 96 6.41 -8.76 0.27
C THR A 96 6.62 -8.43 1.74
N LEU A 97 6.78 -7.15 2.05
CA LEU A 97 7.07 -6.67 3.39
C LEU A 97 6.11 -5.55 3.80
N ILE A 98 5.94 -5.40 5.11
CA ILE A 98 5.61 -4.10 5.71
C ILE A 98 6.91 -3.51 6.25
N ILE A 99 7.20 -2.29 5.82
CA ILE A 99 8.33 -1.50 6.33
C ILE A 99 7.76 -0.47 7.28
N GLU A 100 8.13 -0.53 8.55
CA GLU A 100 7.74 0.45 9.56
C GLU A 100 8.90 1.40 9.84
N VAL A 101 8.65 2.69 9.69
CA VAL A 101 9.61 3.77 9.93
C VAL A 101 9.19 4.51 11.20
N ILE A 102 10.04 4.52 12.22
CA ILE A 102 9.74 5.07 13.55
C ILE A 102 10.77 6.12 13.93
N GLY A 103 10.32 7.31 14.30
CA GLY A 103 11.20 8.40 14.76
C GLY A 103 10.41 9.56 15.36
N GLY A 104 10.95 10.21 16.40
CA GLY A 104 10.32 11.40 16.99
C GLY A 104 8.89 11.18 17.53
N GLY A 105 8.56 9.96 17.97
CA GLY A 105 7.21 9.58 18.39
C GLY A 105 6.19 9.45 17.24
N LYS A 106 6.67 9.41 15.99
CA LYS A 106 5.88 9.14 14.78
C LYS A 106 6.18 7.74 14.27
N GLN A 107 5.19 7.15 13.62
CA GLN A 107 5.31 5.87 12.92
C GLN A 107 4.65 5.99 11.54
N VAL A 108 5.31 5.46 10.53
CA VAL A 108 4.80 5.37 9.15
C VAL A 108 5.02 3.96 8.67
N PHE A 109 4.00 3.33 8.09
CA PHE A 109 4.12 2.00 7.51
C PHE A 109 4.02 2.07 5.99
N LEU A 110 4.89 1.33 5.33
CA LEU A 110 5.05 1.33 3.88
C LEU A 110 4.92 -0.11 3.37
N PRO A 111 3.86 -0.45 2.62
CA PRO A 111 3.75 -1.75 1.98
C PRO A 111 4.78 -1.86 0.85
N TYR A 112 5.73 -2.76 0.98
CA TYR A 112 6.71 -3.06 -0.05
C TYR A 112 6.30 -4.34 -0.77
N PHE A 113 5.76 -4.17 -1.97
CA PHE A 113 5.39 -5.26 -2.86
C PHE A 113 6.52 -5.55 -3.84
N SER A 114 7.05 -6.76 -3.79
CA SER A 114 7.89 -7.28 -4.87
C SER A 114 7.01 -7.94 -5.91
N THR A 115 7.19 -7.56 -7.17
CA THR A 115 6.46 -8.16 -8.28
C THR A 115 7.20 -8.07 -9.60
N GLU A 116 7.13 -9.17 -10.36
CA GLU A 116 7.46 -9.22 -11.78
C GLU A 116 6.18 -9.27 -12.64
N LEU A 117 5.01 -9.10 -12.04
CA LEU A 117 3.73 -9.02 -12.74
C LEU A 117 3.57 -7.64 -13.40
N LYS A 118 3.04 -7.65 -14.62
CA LYS A 118 2.52 -6.47 -15.28
C LYS A 118 0.99 -6.54 -15.32
N VAL A 119 0.35 -5.57 -14.66
CA VAL A 119 -1.12 -5.51 -14.56
C VAL A 119 -1.66 -4.28 -15.25
N ILE A 120 -2.53 -4.49 -16.24
CA ILE A 120 -3.30 -3.44 -16.92
C ILE A 120 -4.75 -3.57 -16.48
N VAL A 121 -5.28 -2.51 -15.86
CA VAL A 121 -6.68 -2.42 -15.45
C VAL A 121 -7.44 -1.67 -16.54
N ASN A 122 -8.50 -2.27 -17.06
CA ASN A 122 -9.41 -1.63 -17.99
C ASN A 122 -10.73 -1.31 -17.27
N GLU A 123 -10.78 -0.10 -16.73
CA GLU A 123 -11.91 0.37 -15.92
C GLU A 123 -13.22 0.40 -16.70
N ASN A 124 -13.20 0.64 -18.02
CA ASN A 124 -14.42 0.71 -18.82
C ASN A 124 -15.18 -0.63 -18.88
N PHE A 125 -14.44 -1.74 -18.83
CA PHE A 125 -15.00 -3.09 -18.87
C PHE A 125 -14.99 -3.78 -17.51
N GLY A 126 -14.39 -3.15 -16.49
CA GLY A 126 -14.25 -3.77 -15.19
C GLY A 126 -13.42 -5.06 -15.22
N GLU A 127 -12.43 -5.11 -16.11
CA GLU A 127 -11.53 -6.25 -16.34
C GLU A 127 -10.09 -5.82 -16.08
N LEU A 128 -9.26 -6.75 -15.61
CA LEU A 128 -7.81 -6.58 -15.62
C LEU A 128 -7.14 -7.69 -16.45
N LYS A 129 -5.96 -7.38 -16.97
CA LYS A 129 -5.06 -8.33 -17.63
C LYS A 129 -3.73 -8.38 -16.87
N VAL A 130 -3.26 -9.59 -16.61
CA VAL A 130 -1.97 -9.89 -16.00
C VAL A 130 -1.05 -10.56 -17.02
N THR A 131 0.18 -10.06 -17.12
CA THR A 131 1.26 -10.65 -17.92
C THR A 131 2.55 -10.71 -17.12
N ASP A 132 3.52 -11.49 -17.60
CA ASP A 132 4.93 -11.32 -17.20
C ASP A 132 5.49 -10.00 -17.76
N GLN A 133 6.78 -9.74 -17.49
CA GLN A 133 7.48 -8.56 -18.02
C GLN A 133 7.65 -8.60 -19.56
N GLN A 134 7.68 -9.80 -20.15
CA GLN A 134 7.81 -10.02 -21.60
C GLN A 134 6.48 -9.84 -22.34
N GLY A 135 5.36 -9.76 -21.61
CA GLY A 135 4.00 -9.58 -22.15
C GLY A 135 3.21 -10.87 -22.34
N SER A 136 3.74 -12.03 -21.91
CA SER A 136 3.04 -13.31 -21.96
C SER A 136 1.88 -13.31 -20.97
N PRO A 137 0.65 -13.71 -21.37
CA PRO A 137 -0.49 -13.78 -20.46
C PRO A 137 -0.28 -14.83 -19.36
N LEU A 138 -0.61 -14.46 -18.12
CA LEU A 138 -0.47 -15.34 -16.96
C LEU A 138 -1.83 -15.83 -16.47
N ALA A 139 -2.09 -17.12 -16.66
CA ALA A 139 -3.28 -17.79 -16.14
C ALA A 139 -3.12 -18.18 -14.67
N LYS A 140 -4.25 -18.40 -13.97
CA LYS A 140 -4.28 -18.85 -12.57
C LYS A 140 -3.59 -17.90 -11.59
N VAL A 141 -3.42 -16.63 -11.94
CA VAL A 141 -2.98 -15.59 -11.00
C VAL A 141 -4.17 -15.29 -10.09
N TYR A 142 -3.95 -15.36 -8.78
CA TYR A 142 -4.99 -15.08 -7.78
C TYR A 142 -5.30 -13.59 -7.75
N VAL A 143 -6.58 -13.26 -7.66
CA VAL A 143 -7.07 -11.88 -7.58
C VAL A 143 -8.12 -11.79 -6.48
N LYS A 144 -7.94 -10.85 -5.57
CA LYS A 144 -8.86 -10.54 -4.47
C LYS A 144 -9.28 -9.08 -4.53
N VAL A 145 -10.58 -8.82 -4.42
CA VAL A 145 -11.16 -7.50 -4.64
C VAL A 145 -11.97 -7.09 -3.41
N TYR A 146 -11.68 -5.89 -2.93
CA TYR A 146 -12.52 -5.17 -1.96
C TYR A 146 -13.13 -3.94 -2.63
N ALA A 147 -14.33 -3.60 -2.20
CA ALA A 147 -15.03 -2.39 -2.62
C ALA A 147 -15.19 -1.46 -1.43
N ARG A 148 -14.84 -0.19 -1.61
CA ARG A 148 -15.23 0.90 -0.73
C ARG A 148 -16.51 1.50 -1.27
N HIS A 149 -17.55 1.47 -0.46
CA HIS A 149 -18.85 2.05 -0.77
C HIS A 149 -18.88 3.54 -0.45
N HIS A 150 -19.80 4.27 -1.08
CA HIS A 150 -20.12 5.62 -0.65
C HIS A 150 -20.51 5.61 0.84
N GLY A 151 -19.85 6.44 1.63
CA GLY A 151 -19.95 6.44 3.10
C GLY A 151 -18.77 5.77 3.80
N GLY A 152 -17.80 5.22 3.05
CA GLY A 152 -16.51 4.76 3.57
C GLY A 152 -16.46 3.30 4.01
N ASP A 153 -17.58 2.58 3.98
CA ASP A 153 -17.66 1.17 4.32
C ASP A 153 -16.86 0.31 3.32
N VAL A 154 -15.98 -0.54 3.82
CA VAL A 154 -15.09 -1.41 3.02
C VAL A 154 -15.53 -2.85 3.16
N LYS A 155 -15.84 -3.49 2.04
CA LYS A 155 -16.35 -4.87 2.01
C LYS A 155 -15.59 -5.73 1.01
N PHE A 156 -15.40 -7.00 1.37
CA PHE A 156 -15.00 -8.02 0.41
C PHE A 156 -16.03 -8.04 -0.73
N PHE A 157 -15.55 -7.98 -1.96
CA PHE A 157 -16.39 -7.91 -3.15
C PHE A 157 -16.38 -9.23 -3.93
N ARG A 158 -15.18 -9.75 -4.19
CA ARG A 158 -14.95 -11.07 -4.80
C ARG A 158 -13.50 -11.49 -4.72
N ASP A 159 -13.24 -12.73 -5.07
CA ASP A 159 -11.94 -13.20 -5.50
C ASP A 159 -12.07 -14.12 -6.73
N GLY A 160 -10.94 -14.62 -7.23
CA GLY A 160 -10.90 -15.54 -8.35
C GLY A 160 -9.52 -15.61 -8.98
N TYR A 161 -9.47 -16.18 -10.18
CA TYR A 161 -8.24 -16.43 -10.90
C TYR A 161 -8.32 -15.93 -12.33
N THR A 162 -7.19 -15.49 -12.88
CA THR A 162 -7.09 -15.15 -14.30
C THR A 162 -7.29 -16.37 -15.20
N ASP A 163 -7.96 -16.18 -16.33
CA ASP A 163 -8.14 -17.20 -17.36
C ASP A 163 -6.86 -17.43 -18.20
N ILE A 164 -6.93 -18.31 -19.21
CA ILE A 164 -5.80 -18.61 -20.12
C ILE A 164 -5.27 -17.40 -20.91
N ARG A 165 -6.02 -16.29 -20.95
CA ARG A 165 -5.64 -15.03 -21.60
C ARG A 165 -5.05 -14.03 -20.60
N GLY A 166 -4.89 -14.44 -19.35
CA GLY A 166 -4.44 -13.63 -18.23
C GLY A 166 -5.48 -12.62 -17.76
N LYS A 167 -6.77 -12.87 -18.02
CA LYS A 167 -7.84 -11.89 -17.77
C LYS A 167 -8.78 -12.32 -16.64
N ILE A 168 -9.32 -11.33 -15.93
CA ILE A 168 -10.43 -11.52 -14.98
C ILE A 168 -11.27 -10.24 -14.90
N GLU A 169 -12.60 -10.41 -14.89
CA GLU A 169 -13.54 -9.32 -14.60
C GLU A 169 -13.55 -9.05 -13.09
N TYR A 170 -12.95 -7.95 -12.64
CA TYR A 170 -12.91 -7.61 -11.20
C TYR A 170 -14.21 -7.00 -10.70
N SER A 171 -15.02 -6.39 -11.58
CA SER A 171 -16.25 -5.67 -11.20
C SER A 171 -17.50 -6.55 -11.24
N GLN A 172 -17.42 -7.77 -11.75
CA GLN A 172 -18.58 -8.65 -11.83
C GLN A 172 -18.85 -9.24 -10.44
N SER A 173 -20.05 -9.05 -9.90
CA SER A 173 -20.50 -9.66 -8.64
C SER A 173 -21.91 -10.18 -8.78
N SER A 174 -22.24 -11.24 -8.04
CA SER A 174 -23.59 -11.82 -7.95
C SER A 174 -24.63 -10.83 -7.41
N SER A 175 -24.20 -9.78 -6.72
CA SER A 175 -25.08 -8.79 -6.09
C SER A 175 -25.45 -7.59 -6.97
N GLY A 176 -24.78 -7.37 -8.11
CA GLY A 176 -25.13 -6.34 -9.11
C GLY A 176 -25.04 -4.86 -8.71
N LYS A 177 -24.64 -4.52 -7.46
CA LYS A 177 -24.72 -3.14 -6.91
C LYS A 177 -23.47 -2.28 -7.15
N LEU A 178 -23.03 -2.18 -8.40
CA LEU A 178 -21.87 -1.36 -8.77
C LEU A 178 -22.06 0.14 -8.48
N GLY A 179 -23.29 0.66 -8.58
CA GLY A 179 -23.58 2.08 -8.38
C GLY A 179 -23.42 2.60 -6.96
N GLN A 180 -23.13 1.75 -5.98
CA GLN A 180 -22.88 2.14 -4.58
C GLN A 180 -21.39 2.15 -4.25
N ILE A 181 -20.54 1.74 -5.18
CA ILE A 181 -19.10 1.59 -4.99
C ILE A 181 -18.43 2.89 -5.40
N GLU A 182 -17.62 3.44 -4.51
CA GLU A 182 -16.78 4.60 -4.76
C GLU A 182 -15.46 4.19 -5.40
N LYS A 183 -14.84 3.12 -4.90
CA LYS A 183 -13.51 2.67 -5.33
C LYS A 183 -13.33 1.18 -5.11
N PHE A 184 -12.58 0.53 -6.00
CA PHE A 184 -12.09 -0.82 -5.79
C PHE A 184 -10.64 -0.80 -5.31
N SER A 185 -10.30 -1.79 -4.49
CA SER A 185 -8.92 -2.21 -4.26
C SER A 185 -8.77 -3.66 -4.67
N ILE A 186 -7.74 -3.94 -5.45
CA ILE A 186 -7.51 -5.21 -6.11
C ILE A 186 -6.11 -5.69 -5.74
N PHE A 187 -6.04 -6.82 -5.06
CA PHE A 187 -4.80 -7.56 -4.82
C PHE A 187 -4.62 -8.63 -5.88
N ILE A 188 -3.41 -8.75 -6.39
CA ILE A 188 -3.01 -9.70 -7.43
C ILE A 188 -1.77 -10.44 -6.92
N MET A 189 -1.80 -11.76 -6.95
CA MET A 189 -0.72 -12.61 -6.44
C MET A 189 -0.43 -13.79 -7.36
N SER A 190 0.86 -14.00 -7.62
CA SER A 190 1.43 -15.18 -8.23
C SER A 190 2.41 -15.80 -7.24
N ASP A 191 2.40 -17.14 -7.14
CA ASP A 191 3.34 -17.88 -6.29
C ASP A 191 4.81 -17.67 -6.72
N GLU A 192 5.04 -17.39 -8.00
CA GLU A 192 6.38 -17.27 -8.59
C GLU A 192 6.80 -15.81 -8.84
N LEU A 193 5.86 -14.96 -9.29
CA LEU A 193 6.16 -13.60 -9.77
C LEU A 193 5.75 -12.51 -8.76
N GLY A 194 5.46 -12.89 -7.52
CA GLY A 194 5.16 -11.98 -6.43
C GLY A 194 3.74 -11.41 -6.46
N SER A 195 3.53 -10.27 -5.80
CA SER A 195 2.20 -9.71 -5.58
C SER A 195 2.18 -8.20 -5.64
N LEU A 196 1.01 -7.62 -5.94
CA LEU A 196 0.80 -6.17 -5.91
C LEU A 196 -0.66 -5.83 -5.63
N ALA A 197 -0.89 -4.60 -5.16
CA ALA A 197 -2.23 -4.03 -5.01
C ALA A 197 -2.44 -2.84 -5.97
N LYS A 198 -3.66 -2.70 -6.50
CA LYS A 198 -4.10 -1.54 -7.28
C LYS A 198 -5.45 -1.04 -6.81
N GLU A 199 -5.59 0.28 -6.76
CA GLU A 199 -6.89 0.92 -6.60
C GLU A 199 -7.39 1.42 -7.95
N CYS A 200 -8.68 1.26 -8.23
CA CYS A 200 -9.30 1.70 -9.48
C CYS A 200 -10.75 2.15 -9.28
N ALA A 201 -11.25 2.94 -10.23
CA ALA A 201 -12.64 3.37 -10.24
C ALA A 201 -13.58 2.20 -10.62
N PRO A 202 -14.85 2.26 -10.21
CA PRO A 202 -15.87 1.37 -10.75
C PRO A 202 -16.10 1.63 -12.25
N PRO A 203 -16.47 0.60 -13.03
CA PRO A 203 -16.78 0.78 -14.43
C PRO A 203 -18.00 1.68 -14.65
N THR A 204 -17.90 2.62 -15.57
CA THR A 204 -18.98 3.56 -15.91
C THR A 204 -19.96 3.01 -16.95
N ASN A 205 -19.53 2.05 -17.78
CA ASN A 205 -20.28 1.56 -18.95
C ASN A 205 -20.80 0.12 -18.84
N VAL A 206 -20.60 -0.56 -17.71
CA VAL A 206 -21.19 -1.90 -17.52
C VAL A 206 -22.69 -1.73 -17.32
N LYS A 207 -23.48 -2.24 -18.28
CA LYS A 207 -24.95 -2.14 -18.27
C LYS A 207 -25.48 -2.52 -16.88
N LYS A 208 -26.15 -1.57 -16.23
CA LYS A 208 -26.93 -1.84 -15.01
C LYS A 208 -28.04 -2.81 -15.40
N HIS A 209 -27.83 -4.11 -15.20
CA HIS A 209 -28.93 -5.05 -15.20
C HIS A 209 -29.69 -4.83 -13.89
N ASN A 210 -30.76 -4.02 -13.99
CA ASN A 210 -31.82 -3.96 -12.99
C ASN A 210 -32.60 -5.28 -12.97
#